data_AF-A0A1C3KL32-F1
#
_entry.id   AF-A0A1C3KL32-F1
#
_cell.length_a   1.000
_cell.length_b   1.000
_cell.length_c   1.000
_cell.angle_alpha   90.00
_cell.angle_beta   90.00
_cell.angle_gamma   90.00
#
_symmetry.space_group_name_H-M   'P 1'
#
loop_
_entity.id
_entity.type
_entity.pdbx_description
1 polymer ?
#
loop_
_entity_poly.entity_id
_entity_poly.type
_entity_poly.pdbx_seq_one_letter_code
_entity_poly.pdbx_strand_id
1 'polypeptide(L)'
;IKANSDCDVAAKQINTNYFDFSNGEEIESAVNSWYEGINNYDFELGPIKKGENVFEFTKVVWKGAEHIGCATACCKYRGILICKYDNNVNKP
;
A
#
# COMPACT_ATOMS: atom_id res chain seq x y z
N ILE A 1 17.54 25.00 -5.41
CA ILE A 1 16.95 23.77 -4.84
C ILE A 1 15.52 23.72 -5.38
N LYS A 2 15.18 22.77 -6.28
CA LYS A 2 13.80 22.67 -6.77
C LYS A 2 12.91 22.38 -5.57
N ALA A 3 11.83 23.14 -5.39
CA ALA A 3 10.83 22.85 -4.39
C ALA A 3 10.37 21.40 -4.58
N ASN A 4 10.37 20.61 -3.51
CA ASN A 4 9.78 19.27 -3.51
C ASN A 4 8.32 19.42 -3.97
N SER A 5 8.05 19.07 -5.23
CA SER A 5 6.69 18.83 -5.71
C SER A 5 6.05 17.81 -4.77
N ASP A 6 4.85 18.11 -4.26
CA ASP A 6 4.21 17.44 -3.13
C ASP A 6 4.02 15.92 -3.34
N CYS A 7 5.06 15.10 -3.17
CA CYS A 7 5.04 13.62 -3.13
C CYS A 7 4.11 12.95 -4.14
N ASP A 8 3.93 13.56 -5.32
CA ASP A 8 3.00 13.08 -6.31
C ASP A 8 3.56 11.81 -6.95
N VAL A 9 2.86 10.70 -6.77
CA VAL A 9 3.23 9.43 -7.36
C VAL A 9 2.93 9.50 -8.85
N ALA A 10 3.96 9.83 -9.64
CA ALA A 10 3.84 9.98 -11.10
C ALA A 10 3.37 8.68 -11.80
N ALA A 11 3.70 7.52 -11.24
CA ALA A 11 3.21 6.23 -11.72
C ALA A 11 3.17 5.19 -10.58
N LYS A 12 2.05 4.47 -10.45
CA LYS A 12 1.96 3.31 -9.55
C LYS A 12 2.80 2.16 -10.09
N GLN A 13 3.55 1.52 -9.21
CA GLN A 13 4.37 0.34 -9.48
C GLN A 13 3.55 -0.92 -9.19
N ILE A 14 3.78 -1.98 -9.97
CA ILE A 14 3.21 -3.30 -9.68
C ILE A 14 3.70 -3.80 -8.31
N ASN A 15 2.89 -4.65 -7.67
CA ASN A 15 3.22 -5.29 -6.39
C ASN A 15 3.64 -4.28 -5.30
N THR A 16 3.01 -3.10 -5.29
CA THR A 16 3.37 -2.01 -4.39
C THR A 16 2.12 -1.47 -3.72
N ASN A 17 2.17 -1.29 -2.40
CA ASN A 17 1.19 -0.54 -1.63
C ASN A 17 1.73 0.86 -1.33
N TYR A 18 0.81 1.83 -1.30
CA TYR A 18 1.09 3.24 -1.08
C TYR A 18 0.27 3.73 0.10
N PHE A 19 0.84 4.63 0.90
CA PHE A 19 0.12 5.26 2.00
C PHE A 19 0.59 6.69 2.17
N ASP A 20 -0.32 7.64 2.02
CA ASP A 20 -0.07 9.04 2.31
C ASP A 20 -0.29 9.31 3.79
N PHE A 21 0.62 10.06 4.41
CA PHE A 21 0.53 10.40 5.82
C PHE A 21 0.84 11.88 6.06
N SER A 22 0.25 12.44 7.11
CA SER A 22 0.48 13.80 7.57
C SER A 22 1.55 13.87 8.66
N ASN A 23 2.05 15.08 8.95
CA ASN A 23 2.97 15.27 10.07
C ASN A 23 2.31 14.83 11.39
N GLY A 24 2.96 13.90 12.09
CA GLY A 24 2.49 13.37 13.38
C GLY A 24 1.63 12.12 13.30
N GLU A 25 1.32 11.62 12.09
CA GLU A 25 0.68 10.31 11.95
C GLU A 25 1.71 9.18 12.07
N GLU A 26 1.28 8.09 12.71
CA GLU A 26 2.07 6.86 12.85
C GLU A 26 2.08 6.09 11.53
N ILE A 27 3.28 5.76 11.04
CA ILE A 27 3.49 5.03 9.78
C ILE A 27 2.86 3.63 9.85
N GLU A 28 2.78 3.04 11.04
CA GLU A 28 2.11 1.77 11.31
C GLU A 28 0.63 1.77 10.90
N SER A 29 -0.02 2.94 10.90
CA SER A 29 -1.40 3.10 10.43
C SER A 29 -1.57 2.71 8.96
N ALA A 30 -0.50 2.72 8.16
CA ALA A 30 -0.52 2.24 6.79
C ALA A 30 -0.94 0.77 6.69
N VAL A 31 -0.40 -0.08 7.57
CA VAL A 31 -0.70 -1.51 7.55
C VAL A 31 -2.16 -1.74 7.91
N ASN A 32 -2.67 -1.02 8.91
CA ASN A 32 -4.08 -1.08 9.29
C ASN A 32 -4.99 -0.66 8.12
N SER A 33 -4.66 0.46 7.45
CA SER A 33 -5.42 0.97 6.31
C SER A 33 -5.47 -0.03 5.15
N TRP A 34 -4.32 -0.61 4.76
CA TRP A 34 -4.29 -1.65 3.73
C TRP A 34 -5.08 -2.90 4.16
N TYR A 35 -5.07 -3.23 5.46
CA TYR A 35 -5.77 -4.40 5.99
C TYR A 35 -7.30 -4.26 6.00
N GLU A 36 -7.85 -3.03 5.97
CA GLU A 36 -9.30 -2.79 5.93
C GLU A 36 -10.00 -3.42 4.70
N GLY A 37 -9.24 -3.75 3.65
CA GLY A 37 -9.75 -4.53 2.52
C GLY A 37 -10.34 -5.89 2.91
N ILE A 38 -9.99 -6.44 4.09
CA ILE A 38 -10.62 -7.65 4.65
C ILE A 38 -12.15 -7.52 4.75
N ASN A 39 -12.67 -6.32 5.00
CA ASN A 39 -14.11 -6.08 5.10
C ASN A 39 -14.84 -6.29 3.77
N ASN A 40 -14.11 -6.38 2.66
CA ASN A 40 -14.63 -6.60 1.32
C ASN A 40 -14.04 -7.86 0.67
N TYR A 41 -13.45 -8.77 1.46
CA TYR A 41 -12.83 -10.01 0.99
C TYR A 41 -13.37 -11.20 1.78
N ASP A 42 -13.79 -12.23 1.05
CA ASP A 42 -14.16 -13.54 1.57
C ASP A 42 -13.06 -14.54 1.20
N PHE A 43 -12.59 -15.36 2.15
CA PHE A 43 -11.49 -16.28 1.88
C PHE A 43 -11.89 -17.49 1.03
N GLU A 44 -13.17 -17.83 0.96
CA GLU A 44 -13.70 -18.90 0.12
C GLU A 44 -14.10 -18.38 -1.26
N LEU A 45 -14.67 -17.16 -1.33
CA LEU A 45 -15.26 -16.59 -2.54
C LEU A 45 -14.40 -15.51 -3.22
N GLY A 46 -13.38 -14.99 -2.53
CA GLY A 46 -12.54 -13.88 -2.99
C GLY A 46 -13.16 -12.49 -2.75
N PRO A 47 -12.83 -11.48 -3.58
CA PRO A 47 -13.34 -10.11 -3.40
C PRO A 47 -14.87 -10.02 -3.47
N ILE A 48 -15.52 -9.65 -2.36
CA ILE A 48 -16.95 -9.34 -2.28
C ILE A 48 -17.24 -8.04 -3.06
N LYS A 49 -16.35 -7.05 -2.93
CA LYS A 49 -16.35 -5.81 -3.72
C LYS A 49 -14.97 -5.58 -4.30
N LYS A 50 -14.90 -5.24 -5.60
CA LYS A 50 -13.62 -4.91 -6.24
C LYS A 50 -13.28 -3.44 -5.97
N GLY A 51 -12.07 -3.19 -5.49
CA GLY A 51 -11.56 -1.85 -5.16
C GLY A 51 -10.08 -1.89 -4.79
N GLU A 52 -9.43 -0.71 -4.75
CA GLU A 52 -8.00 -0.61 -4.42
C GLU A 52 -7.69 -1.19 -3.04
N ASN A 53 -8.55 -0.96 -2.04
CA ASN A 53 -8.41 -1.49 -0.68
C ASN A 53 -8.30 -3.01 -0.62
N VAL A 54 -9.10 -3.75 -1.42
CA VAL A 54 -9.02 -5.22 -1.47
C VAL A 54 -7.71 -5.68 -2.11
N PHE A 55 -7.25 -4.96 -3.14
CA PHE A 55 -5.96 -5.25 -3.75
C PHE A 55 -4.79 -4.92 -2.84
N GLU A 56 -4.89 -3.92 -1.97
CA GLU A 56 -3.87 -3.60 -0.97
C GLU A 56 -3.83 -4.67 0.13
N PHE A 57 -4.99 -5.04 0.66
CA PHE A 57 -5.17 -6.14 1.62
C PHE A 57 -4.56 -7.45 1.11
N THR A 58 -4.93 -7.85 -0.10
CA THR A 58 -4.46 -9.13 -0.67
C THR A 58 -2.94 -9.20 -0.81
N LYS A 59 -2.23 -8.08 -1.06
CA LYS A 59 -0.76 -8.08 -1.05
C LYS A 59 -0.20 -8.31 0.36
N VAL A 60 -0.82 -7.73 1.38
CA VAL A 60 -0.40 -7.87 2.79
C VAL A 60 -0.48 -9.32 3.25
N VAL A 61 -1.56 -10.03 2.89
CA VAL A 61 -1.81 -11.40 3.37
C VAL A 61 -1.38 -12.48 2.36
N TRP A 62 -0.69 -12.10 1.29
CA TRP A 62 -0.37 -13.05 0.23
C TRP A 62 0.68 -14.06 0.68
N LYS A 63 0.30 -15.34 0.74
CA LYS A 63 1.21 -16.42 1.19
C LYS A 63 2.54 -16.45 0.43
N GLY A 64 2.53 -16.13 -0.87
CA GLY A 64 3.73 -16.15 -1.72
C GLY A 64 4.61 -14.90 -1.63
N ALA A 65 4.20 -13.85 -0.91
CA ALA A 65 5.04 -12.69 -0.64
C ALA A 65 5.88 -12.94 0.62
N GLU A 66 7.13 -13.32 0.41
CA GLU A 66 8.05 -13.63 1.50
C GLU A 66 9.00 -12.45 1.79
N HIS A 67 9.12 -11.52 0.84
CA HIS A 67 10.01 -10.37 0.93
C HIS A 67 9.26 -9.07 0.69
N ILE A 68 9.57 -8.07 1.51
CA ILE A 68 9.04 -6.71 1.43
C ILE A 68 10.16 -5.70 1.66
N GLY A 69 10.14 -4.62 0.89
CA GLY A 69 10.98 -3.45 1.11
C GLY A 69 10.13 -2.19 1.12
N CYS A 70 10.30 -1.35 2.14
CA CYS A 70 9.56 -0.11 2.28
C CYS A 70 10.48 1.11 2.30
N ALA A 71 9.99 2.23 1.79
CA ALA A 71 10.67 3.52 1.81
C ALA A 71 9.67 4.64 2.08
N THR A 72 10.13 5.70 2.74
CA THR A 72 9.35 6.92 2.94
C THR A 72 10.00 8.10 2.22
N ALA A 73 9.15 8.99 1.73
CA ALA A 73 9.56 10.31 1.26
C ALA A 73 8.74 11.37 1.98
N CYS A 74 9.42 12.37 2.53
CA CYS A 74 8.79 13.52 3.18
C CYS A 74 8.72 14.70 2.19
N CYS A 75 7.53 15.26 2.03
CA CYS A 75 7.28 16.44 1.23
C CYS A 75 6.80 17.60 2.10
N LYS A 76 6.38 18.70 1.48
CA LYS A 76 6.16 19.96 2.19
C LYS A 76 5.04 19.88 3.23
N TYR A 77 3.96 19.17 2.92
CA TYR A 77 2.77 19.06 3.78
C TYR A 77 2.32 17.63 4.07
N ARG A 78 2.93 16.65 3.41
CA ARG A 78 2.61 15.22 3.52
C ARG A 78 3.86 14.38 3.34
N GLY A 79 3.81 13.14 3.81
CA GLY A 79 4.74 12.09 3.44
C GLY A 79 4.03 10.99 2.67
N ILE A 80 4.82 10.14 2.03
CA ILE A 80 4.33 8.91 1.42
C ILE A 80 5.20 7.74 1.87
N LEU A 81 4.54 6.66 2.29
CA LEU A 81 5.12 5.34 2.47
C LEU A 81 4.85 4.51 1.22
N ILE A 82 5.90 3.87 0.71
CA ILE A 82 5.83 2.95 -0.41
C ILE A 82 6.39 1.62 0.06
N CYS A 83 5.59 0.55 -0.03
CA CYS A 83 6.01 -0.80 0.31
C CYS A 83 5.88 -1.71 -0.91
N LYS A 84 7.01 -2.22 -1.39
CA LYS A 84 7.10 -3.11 -2.53
C LYS A 84 7.29 -4.54 -2.07
N TYR A 85 6.43 -5.41 -2.56
CA TYR A 85 6.46 -6.85 -2.34
C TYR A 85 7.22 -7.52 -3.49
N ASP A 86 7.72 -8.72 -3.25
CA ASP A 86 8.27 -9.56 -4.32
C ASP A 86 7.22 -9.97 -5.37
N ASN A 87 7.66 -10.69 -6.39
CA ASN A 87 6.92 -10.86 -7.65
C ASN A 87 5.64 -11.70 -7.56
N ASN A 88 5.23 -12.17 -6.38
CA ASN A 88 4.21 -13.21 -6.28
C ASN A 88 2.85 -12.77 -5.74
N VAL A 89 2.66 -11.50 -5.39
CA VAL A 89 1.39 -11.00 -4.86
C VAL A 89 0.27 -10.89 -5.90
N ASN A 90 -0.97 -11.08 -5.45
CA ASN A 90 -2.20 -10.88 -6.23
C ASN A 90 -2.25 -11.63 -7.57
N LYS A 91 -1.53 -12.76 -7.67
CA LYS A 91 -1.59 -13.65 -8.83
C LYS A 91 -2.85 -14.53 -8.74
N PRO A 92 -3.49 -14.88 -9.87
CA PRO A 92 -4.62 -15.81 -9.89
C PRO A 92 -4.27 -17.18 -9.29
#